data_AF-A0A2H5FQL6-F1
#
_entry.id   AF-A0A2H5FQL6-F1
#
_cell.length_a   1.000
_cell.length_b   1.000
_cell.length_c   1.000
_cell.angle_alpha   90.00
_cell.angle_beta   90.00
_cell.angle_gamma   90.00
#
_symmetry.space_group_name_H-M   'P 1'
#
loop_
_entity.id
_entity.type
_entity.pdbx_description
1 polymer ?
#
loop_
_entity_poly.entity_id
_entity_poly.type
_entity_poly.pdbx_seq_one_letter_code
_entity_poly.pdbx_strand_id
1 'polypeptide(L)'
;MIKISRIVVLGDSLSDRGTFDKRKLFGFIPLGDFYEVGFDAPRGRFTNGFVWGDYFVTAIIEDFEIDYVRKKLKINHDPRGNADVADAILANDLNILKKNEKAFSLNNDKHILFKGERFARFYCEAGLTADDYTRQFTINPKYEFLRLILARLEDKRKQLSDEDKKYKITEQEKSETLIIEWSGANDLLTVNAEPTLIEADNAVNARIANLEILIQQGYRNFVLVNLPDLSLTPRFQAKTRKEQENATKCSEYFNDQLADKAKQLIEKYKDLNIPLNLSIFDANTPFKKIYNHCEEYGFDKEKLKSPYIDSEEFKQNQKNPEYQQQHISPAEGYMFWDEIHPSMDMHSWLAVMFKETYNKIFKFIPPEPIKRRCSKEAEDMVHHCISAPYAHLPSDVVKIINTICSNAKNLEQSWCSHRRGEEELLKQFIFELKCQNGNLHEIDALIKKFTNDSENMKMIKRHQYPIYDFFAGKKTTPLEDAVKALALAVEEHLSVSKPMTLISS
;
A
#
# COMPACT_ATOMS: atom_id res chain seq x y z
N MET A 1 -26.17 -11.65 -5.32
CA MET A 1 -24.76 -11.20 -5.26
C MET A 1 -24.13 -11.72 -3.99
N ILE A 2 -22.89 -12.18 -4.08
CA ILE A 2 -22.11 -12.71 -2.97
C ILE A 2 -21.66 -11.54 -2.10
N LYS A 3 -21.82 -11.63 -0.78
CA LYS A 3 -21.41 -10.54 0.14
C LYS A 3 -19.92 -10.64 0.44
N ILE A 4 -19.22 -9.53 0.30
CA ILE A 4 -17.79 -9.42 0.62
C ILE A 4 -17.59 -8.30 1.64
N SER A 5 -17.05 -8.63 2.82
CA SER A 5 -16.79 -7.66 3.90
C SER A 5 -15.31 -7.32 4.05
N ARG A 6 -14.41 -8.13 3.46
CA ARG A 6 -12.95 -7.94 3.52
C ARG A 6 -12.29 -8.34 2.20
N ILE A 7 -11.13 -7.76 1.94
CA ILE A 7 -10.30 -8.05 0.76
C ILE A 7 -8.92 -8.49 1.23
N VAL A 8 -8.36 -9.49 0.56
CA VAL A 8 -6.96 -9.87 0.69
C VAL A 8 -6.36 -9.92 -0.70
N VAL A 9 -5.23 -9.26 -0.89
CA VAL A 9 -4.48 -9.30 -2.16
C VAL A 9 -3.16 -10.02 -1.90
N LEU A 10 -2.87 -11.04 -2.71
CA LEU A 10 -1.55 -11.68 -2.80
C LEU A 10 -0.99 -11.40 -4.19
N GLY A 11 0.29 -11.08 -4.29
CA GLY A 11 0.87 -10.83 -5.61
C GLY A 11 2.27 -10.27 -5.61
N ASP A 12 2.68 -9.81 -6.78
CA ASP A 12 4.00 -9.27 -7.03
C ASP A 12 4.02 -7.73 -7.07
N SER A 13 4.97 -7.15 -7.81
CA SER A 13 5.18 -5.71 -7.96
C SER A 13 3.96 -4.97 -8.51
N LEU A 14 3.09 -5.64 -9.31
CA LEU A 14 1.87 -5.01 -9.83
C LEU A 14 0.85 -4.68 -8.73
N SER A 15 0.98 -5.31 -7.57
CA SER A 15 0.09 -5.12 -6.41
C SER A 15 0.83 -4.67 -5.14
N ASP A 16 2.16 -4.55 -5.18
CA ASP A 16 2.96 -4.11 -4.04
C ASP A 16 2.79 -2.62 -3.77
N ARG A 17 2.62 -2.28 -2.48
CA ARG A 17 2.33 -0.94 -1.97
C ARG A 17 3.53 -0.32 -1.25
N GLY A 18 4.73 -0.85 -1.49
CA GLY A 18 5.98 -0.43 -0.84
C GLY A 18 6.51 -1.42 0.21
N THR A 19 6.10 -2.70 0.15
CA THR A 19 6.59 -3.73 1.08
C THR A 19 8.04 -4.10 0.77
N PHE A 20 8.37 -4.27 -0.53
CA PHE A 20 9.71 -4.66 -0.97
C PHE A 20 10.78 -3.63 -0.58
N ASP A 21 10.50 -2.34 -0.77
CA ASP A 21 11.41 -1.23 -0.44
C ASP A 21 11.85 -1.24 1.04
N LYS A 22 10.99 -1.75 1.92
CA LYS A 22 11.29 -1.86 3.36
C LYS A 22 12.12 -3.10 3.72
N ARG A 23 12.36 -4.01 2.78
CA ARG A 23 13.03 -5.29 3.04
C ARG A 23 14.55 -5.12 3.01
N LYS A 24 15.21 -5.70 4.01
CA LYS A 24 16.67 -5.72 4.12
C LYS A 24 17.20 -7.15 4.20
N LEU A 25 18.16 -7.49 3.36
CA LEU A 25 18.97 -8.71 3.47
C LEU A 25 19.85 -8.61 4.72
N PHE A 26 19.90 -9.68 5.51
CA PHE A 26 20.58 -9.73 6.81
C PHE A 26 20.16 -8.63 7.82
N GLY A 27 19.04 -7.94 7.57
CA GLY A 27 18.55 -6.85 8.40
C GLY A 27 19.20 -5.48 8.17
N PHE A 28 20.19 -5.36 7.27
CA PHE A 28 20.89 -4.09 7.02
C PHE A 28 21.16 -3.74 5.56
N ILE A 29 21.13 -4.69 4.62
CA ILE A 29 21.37 -4.40 3.18
C ILE A 29 20.02 -4.24 2.48
N PRO A 30 19.64 -3.05 1.96
CA PRO A 30 18.39 -2.88 1.21
C PRO A 30 18.30 -3.87 0.04
N LEU A 31 17.17 -4.55 -0.12
CA LEU A 31 17.00 -5.47 -1.26
C LEU A 31 16.90 -4.74 -2.60
N GLY A 32 16.49 -3.46 -2.58
CA GLY A 32 16.45 -2.58 -3.75
C GLY A 32 17.77 -2.48 -4.49
N ASP A 33 18.91 -2.54 -3.77
CA ASP A 33 20.26 -2.49 -4.36
C ASP A 33 20.57 -3.65 -5.31
N PHE A 34 19.80 -4.73 -5.24
CA PHE A 34 19.98 -5.92 -6.09
C PHE A 34 18.83 -6.14 -7.09
N TYR A 35 17.85 -5.23 -7.10
CA TYR A 35 16.72 -5.29 -8.01
C TYR A 35 16.80 -4.11 -8.97
N GLU A 36 17.23 -4.39 -10.20
CA GLU A 36 17.58 -3.38 -11.22
C GLU A 36 16.41 -2.48 -11.66
N VAL A 37 15.18 -2.80 -11.26
CA VAL A 37 13.96 -2.09 -11.66
C VAL A 37 13.37 -1.39 -10.44
N GLY A 38 12.91 -0.14 -10.56
CA GLY A 38 12.12 0.53 -9.52
C GLY A 38 12.87 1.42 -8.52
N PHE A 39 14.13 1.81 -8.76
CA PHE A 39 14.87 2.71 -7.87
C PHE A 39 14.22 4.11 -7.69
N ASP A 40 13.45 4.56 -8.68
CA ASP A 40 12.77 5.87 -8.66
C ASP A 40 11.28 5.78 -8.27
N ALA A 41 10.85 4.63 -7.74
CA ALA A 41 9.47 4.34 -7.32
C ALA A 41 8.98 5.23 -6.17
N PRO A 42 8.00 6.13 -6.38
CA PRO A 42 7.41 6.92 -5.31
C PRO A 42 6.81 6.02 -4.22
N ARG A 43 7.26 6.21 -2.97
CA ARG A 43 6.83 5.42 -1.80
C ARG A 43 6.98 3.89 -1.99
N GLY A 44 7.96 3.46 -2.79
CA GLY A 44 8.28 2.04 -3.01
C GLY A 44 7.27 1.27 -3.87
N ARG A 45 6.37 1.96 -4.59
CA ARG A 45 5.45 1.34 -5.57
C ARG A 45 6.08 1.35 -6.95
N PHE A 46 6.07 0.21 -7.65
CA PHE A 46 6.70 0.03 -8.96
C PHE A 46 5.87 0.68 -10.08
N THR A 47 5.63 1.99 -9.95
CA THR A 47 4.86 2.84 -10.84
C THR A 47 5.14 4.30 -10.45
N ASN A 48 4.54 5.30 -11.11
CA ASN A 48 4.69 6.72 -10.72
C ASN A 48 3.72 7.21 -9.63
N GLY A 49 2.96 6.32 -9.00
CA GLY A 49 2.04 6.66 -7.92
C GLY A 49 1.32 5.45 -7.32
N PHE A 50 -0.02 5.41 -7.38
CA PHE A 50 -0.80 4.33 -6.79
C PHE A 50 -0.96 3.13 -7.73
N VAL A 51 -1.00 1.90 -7.15
CA VAL A 51 -1.25 0.67 -7.90
C VAL A 51 -2.75 0.39 -8.00
N TRP A 52 -3.16 -0.54 -8.88
CA TRP A 52 -4.58 -0.84 -9.14
C TRP A 52 -5.36 -1.21 -7.85
N GLY A 53 -4.70 -1.92 -6.92
CA GLY A 53 -5.29 -2.34 -5.66
C GLY A 53 -5.58 -1.18 -4.69
N ASP A 54 -4.78 -0.10 -4.74
CA ASP A 54 -5.08 1.13 -4.01
C ASP A 54 -6.41 1.70 -4.54
N TYR A 55 -6.50 1.96 -5.85
CA TYR A 55 -7.68 2.53 -6.49
C TYR A 55 -8.95 1.71 -6.30
N PHE A 56 -8.86 0.40 -6.51
CA PHE A 56 -10.01 -0.49 -6.38
C PHE A 56 -10.56 -0.46 -4.96
N VAL A 57 -9.71 -0.63 -3.95
CA VAL A 57 -10.15 -0.68 -2.55
C VAL A 57 -10.70 0.68 -2.10
N THR A 58 -10.04 1.78 -2.47
CA THR A 58 -10.55 3.12 -2.11
C THR A 58 -11.86 3.43 -2.80
N ALA A 59 -12.05 3.04 -4.07
CA ALA A 59 -13.31 3.24 -4.77
C ALA A 59 -14.48 2.49 -4.08
N ILE A 60 -14.21 1.32 -3.49
CA ILE A 60 -15.22 0.59 -2.69
C ILE A 60 -15.50 1.30 -1.36
N ILE A 61 -14.47 1.83 -0.69
CA ILE A 61 -14.64 2.61 0.54
C ILE A 61 -15.45 3.89 0.27
N GLU A 62 -15.18 4.59 -0.83
CA GLU A 62 -15.93 5.77 -1.26
C GLU A 62 -17.40 5.42 -1.52
N ASP A 63 -17.69 4.27 -2.15
CA ASP A 63 -19.06 3.79 -2.32
C ASP A 63 -19.78 3.62 -0.96
N PHE A 64 -19.06 3.18 0.09
CA PHE A 64 -19.62 3.07 1.45
C PHE A 64 -19.94 4.43 2.07
N GLU A 65 -19.07 5.42 1.89
CA GLU A 65 -19.30 6.78 2.41
C GLU A 65 -20.42 7.48 1.66
N ILE A 66 -20.48 7.35 0.33
CA ILE A 66 -21.58 7.84 -0.50
C ILE A 66 -22.92 7.25 -0.02
N ASP A 67 -22.98 5.93 0.20
CA ASP A 67 -24.16 5.25 0.71
C ASP A 67 -24.54 5.72 2.12
N TYR A 68 -23.55 6.00 2.97
CA TYR A 68 -23.77 6.55 4.31
C TYR A 68 -24.39 7.94 4.25
N VAL A 69 -23.83 8.84 3.42
CA VAL A 69 -24.34 10.20 3.21
C VAL A 69 -25.76 10.15 2.69
N ARG A 70 -26.01 9.34 1.67
CA ARG A 70 -27.33 9.19 1.06
C ARG A 70 -28.38 8.76 2.07
N LYS A 71 -28.08 7.75 2.90
CA LYS A 71 -28.98 7.29 3.97
C LYS A 71 -29.21 8.37 5.03
N LYS A 72 -28.15 9.06 5.44
CA LYS A 72 -28.21 10.09 6.49
C LYS A 72 -29.05 11.30 6.08
N LEU A 73 -28.88 11.75 4.83
CA LEU A 73 -29.58 12.90 4.26
C LEU A 73 -30.92 12.53 3.60
N LYS A 74 -31.26 11.24 3.55
CA LYS A 74 -32.48 10.71 2.89
C LYS A 74 -32.56 11.11 1.41
N ILE A 75 -31.43 11.07 0.71
CA ILE A 75 -31.34 11.42 -0.70
C ILE A 75 -31.68 10.19 -1.57
N ASN A 76 -32.39 10.39 -2.67
CA ASN A 76 -32.80 9.31 -3.57
C ASN A 76 -31.66 8.82 -4.47
N HIS A 77 -31.78 7.59 -4.99
CA HIS A 77 -30.83 6.99 -5.95
C HIS A 77 -31.21 7.38 -7.40
N ASP A 78 -31.12 8.67 -7.72
CA ASP A 78 -31.40 9.23 -9.05
C ASP A 78 -30.35 10.30 -9.43
N PRO A 79 -30.31 10.79 -10.69
CA PRO A 79 -29.32 11.77 -11.12
C PRO A 79 -29.30 13.05 -10.29
N ARG A 80 -30.45 13.51 -9.81
CA ARG A 80 -30.55 14.69 -8.96
C ARG A 80 -30.00 14.40 -7.56
N GLY A 81 -30.36 13.26 -6.99
CA GLY A 81 -29.80 12.82 -5.71
C GLY A 81 -28.30 12.57 -5.76
N ASN A 82 -27.73 12.20 -6.91
CA ASN A 82 -26.28 12.14 -7.07
C ASN A 82 -25.63 13.52 -6.99
N ALA A 83 -26.23 14.53 -7.62
CA ALA A 83 -25.78 15.92 -7.49
C ALA A 83 -25.92 16.42 -6.05
N ASP A 84 -27.05 16.14 -5.39
CA ASP A 84 -27.28 16.53 -3.99
C ASP A 84 -26.25 15.89 -3.03
N VAL A 85 -25.87 14.63 -3.26
CA VAL A 85 -24.81 13.96 -2.48
C VAL A 85 -23.45 14.61 -2.75
N ALA A 86 -23.12 14.90 -4.02
CA ALA A 86 -21.87 15.54 -4.39
C ALA A 86 -21.76 16.93 -3.74
N ASP A 87 -22.81 17.74 -3.82
CA ASP A 87 -22.89 19.06 -3.19
C ASP A 87 -22.70 18.97 -1.68
N ALA A 88 -23.36 18.02 -1.01
CA ALA A 88 -23.22 17.82 0.43
C ALA A 88 -21.78 17.41 0.84
N ILE A 89 -21.11 16.60 0.03
CA ILE A 89 -19.70 16.23 0.25
C ILE A 89 -18.81 17.46 0.05
N LEU A 90 -18.94 18.17 -1.07
CA LEU A 90 -18.11 19.33 -1.42
C LEU A 90 -18.29 20.52 -0.46
N ALA A 91 -19.51 20.75 0.01
CA ALA A 91 -19.81 21.76 1.03
C ALA A 91 -19.32 21.35 2.43
N ASN A 92 -18.81 20.12 2.60
CA ASN A 92 -18.48 19.51 3.88
C ASN A 92 -19.66 19.58 4.89
N ASP A 93 -20.89 19.42 4.39
CA ASP A 93 -22.08 19.42 5.22
C ASP A 93 -21.98 18.34 6.30
N LEU A 94 -22.38 18.65 7.53
CA LEU A 94 -22.31 17.73 8.68
C LEU A 94 -20.91 17.11 8.93
N ASN A 95 -19.83 17.80 8.50
CA ASN A 95 -18.45 17.32 8.52
C ASN A 95 -18.23 16.03 7.72
N ILE A 96 -18.96 15.83 6.62
CA ILE A 96 -18.87 14.64 5.78
C ILE A 96 -17.49 14.53 5.12
N LEU A 97 -16.99 15.59 4.49
CA LEU A 97 -15.67 15.59 3.83
C LEU A 97 -14.56 15.24 4.82
N LYS A 98 -14.53 15.91 5.98
CA LYS A 98 -13.56 15.62 7.05
C LYS A 98 -13.65 14.20 7.60
N LYS A 99 -14.82 13.57 7.54
CA LYS A 99 -15.01 12.16 7.95
C LYS A 99 -14.54 11.20 6.86
N ASN A 100 -14.78 11.54 5.60
CA ASN A 100 -14.34 10.76 4.46
C ASN A 100 -12.80 10.74 4.36
N GLU A 101 -12.15 11.90 4.49
CA GLU A 101 -10.69 12.03 4.54
C GLU A 101 -10.02 11.21 5.67
N LYS A 102 -10.79 10.91 6.73
CA LYS A 102 -10.34 10.09 7.87
C LYS A 102 -10.87 8.65 7.82
N ALA A 103 -11.65 8.29 6.81
CA ALA A 103 -12.27 6.97 6.72
C ALA A 103 -11.23 5.89 6.42
N PHE A 104 -10.15 6.23 5.70
CA PHE A 104 -9.07 5.32 5.35
C PHE A 104 -7.71 6.02 5.23
N SER A 105 -6.64 5.23 5.14
CA SER A 105 -5.29 5.73 4.85
C SER A 105 -4.56 4.75 3.92
N LEU A 106 -3.77 5.29 3.00
CA LEU A 106 -2.92 4.52 2.08
C LEU A 106 -1.43 4.50 2.50
N ASN A 107 -1.11 5.04 3.68
CA ASN A 107 0.27 5.14 4.17
C ASN A 107 0.83 3.79 4.66
N ASN A 108 -0.05 2.85 5.02
CA ASN A 108 0.35 1.49 5.37
C ASN A 108 0.39 0.62 4.10
N ASP A 109 1.53 0.00 3.83
CA ASP A 109 1.77 -0.89 2.71
C ASP A 109 0.94 -2.17 2.80
N LYS A 110 0.78 -2.71 4.02
CA LYS A 110 0.13 -4.02 4.24
C LYS A 110 -1.38 -3.95 4.41
N HIS A 111 -1.94 -2.78 4.70
CA HIS A 111 -3.34 -2.66 5.09
C HIS A 111 -4.00 -1.40 4.56
N ILE A 112 -5.30 -1.49 4.27
CA ILE A 112 -6.20 -0.34 4.16
C ILE A 112 -7.30 -0.52 5.20
N LEU A 113 -7.38 0.46 6.10
CA LEU A 113 -8.39 0.48 7.15
C LEU A 113 -9.63 1.22 6.67
N PHE A 114 -10.81 0.78 7.08
CA PHE A 114 -12.05 1.52 6.98
C PHE A 114 -12.58 1.79 8.39
N LYS A 115 -12.61 3.06 8.81
CA LYS A 115 -13.05 3.48 10.17
C LYS A 115 -12.35 2.70 11.30
N GLY A 116 -11.06 2.42 11.12
CA GLY A 116 -10.23 1.67 12.08
C GLY A 116 -10.26 0.15 11.92
N GLU A 117 -11.18 -0.40 11.13
CA GLU A 117 -11.27 -1.85 10.87
C GLU A 117 -10.46 -2.24 9.63
N ARG A 118 -9.78 -3.40 9.66
CA ARG A 118 -9.01 -3.89 8.51
C ARG A 118 -9.93 -4.32 7.38
N PHE A 119 -10.05 -3.47 6.35
CA PHE A 119 -10.87 -3.75 5.20
C PHE A 119 -10.10 -4.51 4.12
N ALA A 120 -8.88 -4.07 3.78
CA ALA A 120 -8.01 -4.76 2.84
C ALA A 120 -6.65 -5.10 3.46
N ARG A 121 -6.14 -6.30 3.16
CA ARG A 121 -4.80 -6.77 3.55
C ARG A 121 -4.00 -7.11 2.30
N PHE A 122 -2.75 -6.68 2.24
CA PHE A 122 -1.85 -6.88 1.11
C PHE A 122 -0.67 -7.73 1.56
N TYR A 123 -0.52 -8.88 0.91
CA TYR A 123 0.62 -9.78 1.02
C TYR A 123 1.32 -9.81 -0.33
N CYS A 124 1.76 -8.63 -0.76
CA CYS A 124 2.40 -8.40 -2.04
C CYS A 124 3.87 -8.04 -1.81
N GLU A 125 4.73 -8.42 -2.74
CA GLU A 125 6.14 -8.02 -2.71
C GLU A 125 6.70 -8.04 -4.12
N ALA A 126 7.41 -6.99 -4.51
CA ALA A 126 8.09 -6.96 -5.80
C ALA A 126 9.07 -8.13 -5.98
N GLY A 127 9.16 -8.59 -7.22
CA GLY A 127 9.95 -9.77 -7.57
C GLY A 127 9.38 -11.11 -7.08
N LEU A 128 8.24 -11.13 -6.38
CA LEU A 128 7.64 -12.37 -5.91
C LEU A 128 7.38 -13.35 -7.06
N THR A 129 7.86 -14.59 -6.90
CA THR A 129 7.55 -15.71 -7.80
C THR A 129 6.41 -16.55 -7.24
N ALA A 130 5.62 -17.13 -8.13
CA ALA A 130 4.61 -18.10 -7.76
C ALA A 130 5.25 -19.41 -7.28
N ASP A 131 6.21 -19.93 -8.05
CA ASP A 131 6.92 -21.18 -7.74
C ASP A 131 8.15 -20.97 -6.86
N ASP A 132 8.62 -22.07 -6.26
CA ASP A 132 9.81 -22.14 -5.41
C ASP A 132 11.06 -22.52 -6.20
N TYR A 133 11.66 -21.52 -6.86
CA TYR A 133 12.87 -21.70 -7.66
C TYR A 133 14.14 -22.01 -6.84
N THR A 134 14.11 -21.93 -5.51
CA THR A 134 15.25 -22.35 -4.66
C THR A 134 15.59 -23.84 -4.80
N ARG A 135 14.64 -24.62 -5.34
CA ARG A 135 14.80 -26.06 -5.61
C ARG A 135 15.46 -26.34 -6.95
N GLN A 136 15.65 -25.32 -7.79
CA GLN A 136 16.16 -25.44 -9.15
C GLN A 136 17.48 -24.69 -9.30
N PHE A 137 18.53 -25.40 -9.67
CA PHE A 137 19.84 -24.81 -9.90
C PHE A 137 19.92 -24.14 -11.28
N THR A 138 20.52 -22.94 -11.36
CA THR A 138 20.95 -22.32 -12.61
C THR A 138 22.44 -21.96 -12.58
N ILE A 139 23.11 -22.15 -13.72
CA ILE A 139 24.52 -21.77 -13.88
C ILE A 139 24.72 -20.26 -13.99
N ASN A 140 23.65 -19.48 -14.16
CA ASN A 140 23.73 -18.03 -14.22
C ASN A 140 23.72 -17.44 -12.80
N PRO A 141 24.83 -16.85 -12.32
CA PRO A 141 24.95 -16.41 -10.94
C PRO A 141 23.97 -15.29 -10.56
N LYS A 142 23.58 -14.43 -11.52
CA LYS A 142 22.57 -13.38 -11.29
C LYS A 142 21.21 -14.00 -10.96
N TYR A 143 20.75 -14.94 -11.78
CA TYR A 143 19.46 -15.59 -11.58
C TYR A 143 19.47 -16.52 -10.37
N GLU A 144 20.56 -17.23 -10.12
CA GLU A 144 20.71 -18.06 -8.92
C GLU A 144 20.59 -17.21 -7.63
N PHE A 145 21.25 -16.05 -7.60
CA PHE A 145 21.12 -15.12 -6.47
C PHE A 145 19.69 -14.61 -6.31
N LEU A 146 19.04 -14.16 -7.39
CA LEU A 146 17.64 -13.69 -7.36
C LEU A 146 16.68 -14.77 -6.84
N ARG A 147 16.81 -16.01 -7.31
CA ARG A 147 15.99 -17.15 -6.89
C ARG A 147 16.08 -17.44 -5.37
N LEU A 148 17.20 -17.10 -4.73
CA LEU A 148 17.40 -17.28 -3.29
C LEU A 148 16.80 -16.15 -2.44
N ILE A 149 16.78 -14.92 -2.96
CA ILE A 149 16.39 -13.74 -2.18
C ILE A 149 14.94 -13.33 -2.37
N LEU A 150 14.32 -13.64 -3.51
CA LEU A 150 12.97 -13.21 -3.82
C LEU A 150 11.91 -13.95 -2.98
N ALA A 151 10.84 -13.23 -2.63
CA ALA A 151 9.73 -13.82 -1.89
C ALA A 151 8.93 -14.78 -2.77
N ARG A 152 8.23 -15.73 -2.13
CA ARG A 152 7.38 -16.71 -2.83
C ARG A 152 5.93 -16.52 -2.45
N LEU A 153 5.02 -16.86 -3.37
CA LEU A 153 3.59 -16.87 -3.07
C LEU A 153 3.26 -17.74 -1.84
N GLU A 154 3.98 -18.85 -1.66
CA GLU A 154 3.83 -19.71 -0.48
C GLU A 154 4.13 -18.97 0.83
N ASP A 155 5.15 -18.11 0.85
CA ASP A 155 5.52 -17.35 2.04
C ASP A 155 4.45 -16.32 2.39
N LYS A 156 3.87 -15.65 1.38
CA LYS A 156 2.76 -14.71 1.55
C LYS A 156 1.48 -15.40 2.02
N ARG A 157 1.17 -16.57 1.49
CA ARG A 157 0.06 -17.42 1.99
C ARG A 157 0.27 -17.85 3.45
N LYS A 158 1.50 -18.22 3.83
CA LYS A 158 1.83 -18.55 5.22
C LYS A 158 1.68 -17.34 6.14
N GLN A 159 2.14 -16.15 5.73
CA GLN A 159 1.94 -14.91 6.47
C GLN A 159 0.45 -14.62 6.70
N LEU A 160 -0.39 -14.78 5.67
CA LEU A 160 -1.85 -14.69 5.82
C LEU A 160 -2.39 -15.68 6.84
N SER A 161 -1.95 -16.94 6.76
CA SER A 161 -2.37 -17.99 7.69
C SER A 161 -1.97 -17.69 9.15
N ASP A 162 -0.79 -17.11 9.36
CA ASP A 162 -0.28 -16.76 10.68
C ASP A 162 -0.98 -15.53 11.25
N GLU A 163 -1.28 -14.53 10.42
CA GLU A 163 -2.13 -13.42 10.81
C GLU A 163 -3.55 -13.87 11.14
N ASP A 164 -4.14 -14.76 10.36
CA ASP A 164 -5.47 -15.30 10.62
C ASP A 164 -5.54 -15.98 12.00
N LYS A 165 -4.49 -16.73 12.37
CA LYS A 165 -4.35 -17.32 13.72
C LYS A 165 -4.17 -16.24 14.78
N LYS A 166 -3.26 -15.29 14.56
CA LYS A 166 -2.95 -14.20 15.50
C LYS A 166 -4.21 -13.41 15.86
N TYR A 167 -5.01 -13.06 14.86
CA TYR A 167 -6.20 -12.25 15.00
C TYR A 167 -7.49 -13.07 15.13
N LYS A 168 -7.37 -14.40 15.15
CA LYS A 168 -8.49 -15.35 15.32
C LYS A 168 -9.63 -15.06 14.35
N ILE A 169 -9.29 -14.94 13.07
CA ILE A 169 -10.25 -14.72 11.98
C ILE A 169 -11.19 -15.93 11.90
N THR A 170 -12.48 -15.66 11.98
CA THR A 170 -13.54 -16.67 12.01
C THR A 170 -13.81 -17.27 10.63
N GLU A 171 -14.41 -18.45 10.58
CA GLU A 171 -14.82 -19.08 9.32
C GLU A 171 -15.82 -18.23 8.54
N GLN A 172 -16.71 -17.51 9.23
CA GLN A 172 -17.61 -16.55 8.58
C GLN A 172 -16.82 -15.42 7.91
N GLU A 173 -15.88 -14.80 8.62
CA GLU A 173 -15.03 -13.74 8.05
C GLU A 173 -14.25 -14.23 6.83
N LYS A 174 -13.69 -15.45 6.87
CA LYS A 174 -13.02 -16.04 5.69
C LYS A 174 -13.98 -16.28 4.53
N SER A 175 -15.20 -16.74 4.81
CA SER A 175 -16.24 -16.96 3.79
C SER A 175 -16.78 -15.67 3.18
N GLU A 176 -16.61 -14.53 3.85
CA GLU A 176 -16.95 -13.18 3.37
C GLU A 176 -15.72 -12.39 2.91
N THR A 177 -14.54 -13.02 2.88
CA THR A 177 -13.33 -12.40 2.35
C THR A 177 -13.19 -12.74 0.87
N LEU A 178 -12.85 -11.73 0.06
CA LEU A 178 -12.40 -11.90 -1.31
C LEU A 178 -10.88 -12.00 -1.33
N ILE A 179 -10.35 -13.15 -1.75
CA ILE A 179 -8.93 -13.30 -2.08
C ILE A 179 -8.73 -12.92 -3.55
N ILE A 180 -7.84 -11.97 -3.81
CA ILE A 180 -7.38 -11.63 -5.15
C ILE A 180 -5.91 -12.01 -5.25
N GLU A 181 -5.55 -12.79 -6.26
CA GLU A 181 -4.18 -13.28 -6.42
C GLU A 181 -3.67 -12.96 -7.83
N TRP A 182 -2.59 -12.17 -7.89
CA TRP A 182 -1.94 -11.76 -9.13
C TRP A 182 -0.42 -11.94 -9.03
N SER A 183 0.06 -13.10 -9.48
CA SER A 183 1.48 -13.45 -9.57
C SER A 183 1.77 -14.30 -10.81
N GLY A 184 3.06 -14.56 -11.06
CA GLY A 184 3.53 -15.39 -12.16
C GLY A 184 4.35 -14.63 -13.22
N ALA A 185 4.33 -13.29 -13.21
CA ALA A 185 5.11 -12.51 -14.16
C ALA A 185 6.62 -12.69 -13.91
N ASN A 186 7.05 -12.68 -12.65
CA ASN A 186 8.46 -12.84 -12.28
C ASN A 186 9.02 -14.23 -12.59
N ASP A 187 8.18 -15.27 -12.53
CA ASP A 187 8.52 -16.63 -12.94
C ASP A 187 8.97 -16.67 -14.42
N LEU A 188 8.41 -15.80 -15.26
CA LEU A 188 8.77 -15.68 -16.68
C LEU A 188 9.82 -14.60 -16.97
N LEU A 189 9.89 -13.54 -16.16
CA LEU A 189 10.67 -12.33 -16.48
C LEU A 189 11.95 -12.11 -15.66
N THR A 190 11.98 -12.59 -14.42
CA THR A 190 12.89 -12.05 -13.41
C THR A 190 13.93 -13.08 -12.98
N VAL A 191 13.50 -14.33 -12.80
CA VAL A 191 14.36 -15.42 -12.32
C VAL A 191 14.86 -16.35 -13.44
N ASN A 192 14.57 -16.01 -14.69
CA ASN A 192 14.89 -16.78 -15.89
C ASN A 192 15.39 -15.87 -17.01
N ALA A 193 16.25 -16.41 -17.88
CA ALA A 193 16.84 -15.65 -19.00
C ALA A 193 15.83 -15.30 -20.08
N GLU A 194 14.87 -16.19 -20.31
CA GLU A 194 13.78 -16.02 -21.26
C GLU A 194 12.50 -16.70 -20.73
N PRO A 195 11.31 -16.22 -21.13
CA PRO A 195 10.06 -16.90 -20.86
C PRO A 195 10.03 -18.28 -21.51
N THR A 196 9.48 -19.25 -20.80
CA THR A 196 9.44 -20.65 -21.23
C THR A 196 8.12 -21.27 -20.76
N LEU A 197 7.64 -22.29 -21.48
CA LEU A 197 6.40 -22.99 -21.14
C LEU A 197 6.51 -23.78 -19.83
N ILE A 198 7.71 -24.26 -19.48
CA ILE A 198 7.96 -25.02 -18.25
C ILE A 198 7.76 -24.11 -17.03
N GLU A 199 8.35 -22.92 -17.07
CA GLU A 199 8.21 -21.89 -16.05
C GLU A 199 6.76 -21.43 -15.93
N ALA A 200 6.03 -21.31 -17.06
CA ALA A 200 4.61 -21.02 -17.04
C ALA A 200 3.81 -22.12 -16.31
N ASP A 201 4.06 -23.39 -16.62
CA ASP A 201 3.43 -24.52 -15.93
C ASP A 201 3.76 -24.54 -14.43
N ASN A 202 5.04 -24.34 -14.07
CA ASN A 202 5.49 -24.30 -12.67
C ASN A 202 4.75 -23.22 -11.89
N ALA A 203 4.70 -22.00 -12.45
CA ALA A 203 4.02 -20.87 -11.84
C ALA A 203 2.51 -21.15 -11.67
N VAL A 204 1.82 -21.61 -12.72
CA VAL A 204 0.38 -21.93 -12.65
C VAL A 204 0.11 -23.04 -11.63
N ASN A 205 0.90 -24.12 -11.62
CA ASN A 205 0.73 -25.22 -10.67
C ASN A 205 0.93 -24.74 -9.22
N ALA A 206 1.94 -23.90 -8.97
CA ALA A 206 2.19 -23.32 -7.65
C ALA A 206 1.04 -22.38 -7.19
N ARG A 207 0.50 -21.57 -8.10
CA ARG A 207 -0.69 -20.72 -7.82
C ARG A 207 -1.89 -21.56 -7.40
N ILE A 208 -2.20 -22.62 -8.15
CA ILE A 208 -3.32 -23.52 -7.87
C ILE A 208 -3.12 -24.28 -6.55
N ALA A 209 -1.90 -24.74 -6.26
CA ALA A 209 -1.59 -25.40 -5.00
C ALA A 209 -1.77 -24.46 -3.79
N ASN A 210 -1.32 -23.20 -3.89
CA ASN A 210 -1.53 -22.21 -2.83
C ASN A 210 -3.01 -21.88 -2.64
N LEU A 211 -3.76 -21.74 -3.73
CA LEU A 211 -5.20 -21.53 -3.73
C LEU A 211 -5.95 -22.66 -3.01
N GLU A 212 -5.63 -23.92 -3.32
CA GLU A 212 -6.25 -25.09 -2.67
C GLU A 212 -6.08 -25.07 -1.15
N ILE A 213 -4.90 -24.65 -0.65
CA ILE A 213 -4.67 -24.56 0.79
C ILE A 213 -5.55 -23.46 1.40
N LEU A 214 -5.75 -22.32 0.73
CA LEU A 214 -6.67 -21.28 1.21
C LEU A 214 -8.12 -21.77 1.23
N ILE A 215 -8.54 -22.55 0.23
CA ILE A 215 -9.87 -23.19 0.22
C ILE A 215 -10.02 -24.12 1.43
N GLN A 216 -9.02 -24.96 1.71
CA GLN A 216 -8.98 -25.85 2.87
C GLN A 216 -9.02 -25.07 4.20
N GLN A 217 -8.50 -23.84 4.22
CA GLN A 217 -8.53 -22.96 5.39
C GLN A 217 -9.86 -22.23 5.63
N GLY A 218 -10.84 -22.37 4.73
CA GLY A 218 -12.18 -21.78 4.90
C GLY A 218 -12.50 -20.62 3.96
N TYR A 219 -11.55 -20.16 3.14
CA TYR A 219 -11.82 -19.12 2.14
C TYR A 219 -12.67 -19.67 0.99
N ARG A 220 -13.58 -18.84 0.47
CA ARG A 220 -14.61 -19.28 -0.50
C ARG A 220 -14.71 -18.41 -1.74
N ASN A 221 -14.15 -17.19 -1.73
CA ASN A 221 -14.26 -16.25 -2.84
C ASN A 221 -12.87 -15.87 -3.34
N PHE A 222 -12.64 -16.12 -4.62
CA PHE A 222 -11.34 -16.01 -5.24
C PHE A 222 -11.44 -15.36 -6.62
N VAL A 223 -10.52 -14.43 -6.87
CA VAL A 223 -10.24 -13.89 -8.18
C VAL A 223 -8.76 -14.13 -8.46
N LEU A 224 -8.47 -14.96 -9.44
CA LEU A 224 -7.12 -15.07 -9.99
C LEU A 224 -6.99 -14.09 -11.13
N VAL A 225 -5.88 -13.38 -11.21
CA VAL A 225 -5.60 -12.50 -12.35
C VAL A 225 -4.60 -13.19 -13.28
N ASN A 226 -4.90 -13.20 -14.58
CA ASN A 226 -4.01 -13.74 -15.60
C ASN A 226 -2.91 -12.71 -15.98
N LEU A 227 -1.98 -13.08 -16.86
CA LEU A 227 -0.88 -12.20 -17.26
C LEU A 227 -1.27 -11.31 -18.46
N PRO A 228 -0.98 -10.00 -18.40
CA PRO A 228 -0.83 -9.19 -19.60
C PRO A 228 0.18 -9.81 -20.56
N ASP A 229 0.05 -9.50 -21.85
CA ASP A 229 1.01 -9.98 -22.84
C ASP A 229 2.36 -9.29 -22.63
N LEU A 230 3.33 -10.06 -22.16
CA LEU A 230 4.65 -9.56 -21.79
C LEU A 230 5.40 -8.98 -22.98
N SER A 231 5.06 -9.39 -24.21
CA SER A 231 5.66 -8.84 -25.43
C SER A 231 5.37 -7.35 -25.63
N LEU A 232 4.29 -6.84 -25.03
CA LEU A 232 3.88 -5.44 -25.16
C LEU A 232 4.68 -4.48 -24.26
N THR A 233 5.45 -5.02 -23.31
CA THR A 233 6.31 -4.21 -22.45
C THR A 233 7.46 -3.57 -23.26
N PRO A 234 7.93 -2.37 -22.88
CA PRO A 234 9.09 -1.75 -23.52
C PRO A 234 10.31 -2.69 -23.59
N ARG A 235 10.55 -3.49 -22.55
CA ARG A 235 11.62 -4.51 -22.51
C ARG A 235 11.58 -5.46 -23.72
N PHE A 236 10.40 -5.99 -24.07
CA PHE A 236 10.27 -6.90 -25.20
C PHE A 236 10.13 -6.16 -26.53
N GLN A 237 9.56 -4.95 -26.53
CA GLN A 237 9.54 -4.11 -27.73
C GLN A 237 10.97 -3.74 -28.21
N ALA A 238 11.95 -3.70 -27.30
CA ALA A 238 13.37 -3.53 -27.61
C ALA A 238 14.08 -4.82 -28.09
N LYS A 239 13.43 -5.98 -28.00
CA LYS A 239 14.00 -7.30 -28.37
C LYS A 239 13.67 -7.71 -29.79
N THR A 240 14.27 -8.81 -30.25
CA THR A 240 14.00 -9.37 -31.59
C THR A 240 12.55 -9.85 -31.73
N ARG A 241 12.04 -9.89 -32.96
CA ARG A 241 10.69 -10.41 -33.24
C ARG A 241 10.47 -11.83 -32.70
N LYS A 242 11.50 -12.69 -32.76
CA LYS A 242 11.44 -14.06 -32.23
C LYS A 242 11.23 -14.06 -30.71
N GLU A 243 11.93 -13.18 -29.99
CA GLU A 243 11.77 -13.05 -28.54
C GLU A 243 10.40 -12.47 -28.16
N GLN A 244 9.89 -11.52 -28.95
CA GLN A 244 8.52 -10.98 -28.78
C GLN A 244 7.47 -12.09 -28.98
N GLU A 245 7.57 -12.85 -30.08
CA GLU A 245 6.68 -13.99 -30.36
C GLU A 245 6.75 -15.06 -29.27
N ASN A 246 7.94 -15.32 -28.70
CA ASN A 246 8.09 -16.24 -27.57
C ASN A 246 7.41 -15.70 -26.30
N ALA A 247 7.53 -14.40 -26.01
CA ALA A 247 6.88 -13.78 -24.86
C ALA A 247 5.36 -13.81 -24.98
N THR A 248 4.79 -13.50 -26.15
CA THR A 248 3.36 -13.65 -26.43
C THR A 248 2.93 -15.09 -26.20
N LYS A 249 3.63 -16.04 -26.81
CA LYS A 249 3.33 -17.48 -26.69
C LYS A 249 3.31 -17.95 -25.23
N CYS A 250 4.32 -17.58 -24.44
CA CYS A 250 4.39 -17.99 -23.04
C CYS A 250 3.31 -17.30 -22.19
N SER A 251 2.97 -16.04 -22.47
CA SER A 251 1.90 -15.32 -21.77
C SER A 251 0.53 -15.93 -22.05
N GLU A 252 0.24 -16.26 -23.31
CA GLU A 252 -1.01 -16.90 -23.73
C GLU A 252 -1.11 -18.32 -23.17
N TYR A 253 -0.04 -19.10 -23.26
CA TYR A 253 0.01 -20.43 -22.67
C TYR A 253 -0.21 -20.42 -21.16
N PHE A 254 0.44 -19.51 -20.43
CA PHE A 254 0.20 -19.32 -18.99
C PHE A 254 -1.29 -19.06 -18.70
N ASN A 255 -1.91 -18.17 -19.47
CA ASN A 255 -3.30 -17.79 -19.28
C ASN A 255 -4.27 -18.94 -19.56
N ASP A 256 -4.02 -19.73 -20.61
CA ASP A 256 -4.80 -20.92 -20.95
C ASP A 256 -4.69 -21.98 -19.85
N GLN A 257 -3.47 -22.27 -19.40
CA GLN A 257 -3.23 -23.24 -18.33
C GLN A 257 -3.89 -22.82 -17.01
N LEU A 258 -3.84 -21.52 -16.67
CA LEU A 258 -4.52 -21.00 -15.48
C LEU A 258 -6.04 -21.18 -15.58
N ALA A 259 -6.63 -20.93 -16.76
CA ALA A 259 -8.05 -21.12 -17.02
C ALA A 259 -8.48 -22.59 -16.90
N ASP A 260 -7.73 -23.49 -17.52
CA ASP A 260 -8.01 -24.93 -17.47
C ASP A 260 -7.91 -25.47 -16.05
N LYS A 261 -6.87 -25.10 -15.29
CA LYS A 261 -6.70 -25.53 -13.90
C LYS A 261 -7.77 -24.94 -12.98
N ALA A 262 -8.15 -23.67 -13.16
CA ALA A 262 -9.23 -23.07 -12.38
C ALA A 262 -10.57 -23.78 -12.65
N LYS A 263 -10.86 -24.14 -13.90
CA LYS A 263 -12.05 -24.91 -14.26
C LYS A 263 -12.06 -26.29 -13.60
N GLN A 264 -10.95 -27.03 -13.69
CA GLN A 264 -10.79 -28.32 -13.00
C GLN A 264 -11.01 -28.19 -11.50
N LEU A 265 -10.53 -27.09 -10.90
CA LEU A 265 -10.71 -26.83 -9.48
C LEU A 265 -12.17 -26.57 -9.09
N ILE A 266 -12.89 -25.79 -9.90
CA ILE A 266 -14.32 -25.53 -9.72
C ILE A 266 -15.10 -26.85 -9.79
N GLU A 267 -14.82 -27.71 -10.77
CA GLU A 267 -15.46 -29.01 -10.92
C GLU A 267 -15.18 -29.91 -9.70
N LYS A 268 -13.91 -30.00 -9.27
CA LYS A 268 -13.49 -30.76 -8.07
C LYS A 268 -14.26 -30.34 -6.82
N TYR A 269 -14.35 -29.05 -6.51
CA TYR A 269 -15.02 -28.58 -5.30
C TYR A 269 -16.55 -28.61 -5.40
N LYS A 270 -17.11 -28.51 -6.62
CA LYS A 270 -18.52 -28.77 -6.87
C LYS A 270 -18.89 -30.22 -6.55
N ASP A 271 -18.09 -31.19 -6.97
CA ASP A 271 -18.31 -32.62 -6.68
C ASP A 271 -18.19 -32.94 -5.19
N LEU A 272 -17.34 -32.21 -4.47
CA LEU A 272 -17.22 -32.29 -3.01
C LEU A 272 -18.34 -31.56 -2.25
N ASN A 273 -19.27 -30.89 -2.95
CA ASN A 273 -20.32 -30.06 -2.37
C ASN A 273 -19.79 -28.97 -1.42
N ILE A 274 -18.62 -28.41 -1.74
CA ILE A 274 -18.00 -27.30 -1.00
C ILE A 274 -18.25 -26.02 -1.82
N PRO A 275 -18.91 -25.00 -1.26
CA PRO A 275 -19.14 -23.74 -1.97
C PRO A 275 -17.81 -23.11 -2.40
N LEU A 276 -17.67 -22.75 -3.67
CA LEU A 276 -16.48 -22.09 -4.19
C LEU A 276 -16.88 -21.09 -5.28
N ASN A 277 -16.58 -19.82 -5.04
CA ASN A 277 -16.69 -18.75 -6.01
C ASN A 277 -15.29 -18.44 -6.51
N LEU A 278 -14.87 -19.11 -7.58
CA LEU A 278 -13.59 -18.88 -8.24
C LEU A 278 -13.83 -18.28 -9.62
N SER A 279 -13.13 -17.20 -9.93
CA SER A 279 -13.16 -16.56 -11.24
C SER A 279 -11.77 -16.13 -11.66
N ILE A 280 -11.57 -15.96 -12.97
CA ILE A 280 -10.37 -15.36 -13.53
C ILE A 280 -10.70 -13.97 -14.04
N PHE A 281 -9.94 -12.98 -13.59
CA PHE A 281 -9.90 -11.68 -14.24
C PHE A 281 -8.92 -11.76 -15.39
N ASP A 282 -9.45 -11.60 -16.61
CA ASP A 282 -8.62 -11.50 -17.80
C ASP A 282 -8.03 -10.08 -17.90
N ALA A 283 -6.84 -9.88 -17.35
CA ALA A 283 -6.07 -8.66 -17.49
C ALA A 283 -5.43 -8.54 -18.89
N ASN A 284 -5.24 -9.65 -19.62
CA ASN A 284 -4.65 -9.66 -20.94
C ASN A 284 -5.49 -8.88 -21.97
N THR A 285 -6.78 -9.17 -22.04
CA THR A 285 -7.69 -8.55 -23.02
C THR A 285 -7.78 -7.03 -22.85
N PRO A 286 -8.05 -6.47 -21.65
CA PRO A 286 -8.09 -5.03 -21.47
C PRO A 286 -6.74 -4.36 -21.68
N PHE A 287 -5.63 -5.02 -21.31
CA PHE A 287 -4.29 -4.50 -21.57
C PHE A 287 -4.01 -4.40 -23.08
N LYS A 288 -4.29 -5.45 -23.86
CA LYS A 288 -4.19 -5.44 -25.33
C LYS A 288 -5.11 -4.38 -25.94
N LYS A 289 -6.34 -4.24 -25.43
CA LYS A 289 -7.29 -3.21 -25.89
C LYS A 289 -6.72 -1.80 -25.70
N ILE A 290 -6.29 -1.48 -24.49
CA ILE A 290 -5.72 -0.16 -24.17
C ILE A 290 -4.48 0.09 -25.01
N TYR A 291 -3.56 -0.88 -25.10
CA TYR A 291 -2.34 -0.74 -25.88
C TYR A 291 -2.62 -0.42 -27.36
N ASN A 292 -3.59 -1.10 -27.98
CA ASN A 292 -3.94 -0.90 -29.39
C ASN A 292 -4.77 0.37 -29.65
N HIS A 293 -5.49 0.86 -28.64
CA HIS A 293 -6.36 2.04 -28.69
C HIS A 293 -5.88 3.16 -27.75
N CYS A 294 -4.56 3.26 -27.55
CA CYS A 294 -3.93 4.02 -26.47
C CYS A 294 -4.42 5.47 -26.31
N GLU A 295 -4.64 6.17 -27.42
CA GLU A 295 -5.11 7.56 -27.45
C GLU A 295 -6.53 7.72 -26.86
N GLU A 296 -7.41 6.72 -27.02
CA GLU A 296 -8.75 6.70 -26.41
C GLU A 296 -8.70 6.63 -24.87
N TYR A 297 -7.57 6.19 -24.33
CA TYR A 297 -7.34 5.97 -22.90
C TYR A 297 -6.39 7.01 -22.29
N GLY A 298 -6.01 8.05 -23.05
CA GLY A 298 -5.14 9.13 -22.58
C GLY A 298 -3.64 8.84 -22.69
N PHE A 299 -3.25 7.79 -23.42
CA PHE A 299 -1.85 7.47 -23.67
C PHE A 299 -1.39 7.98 -25.04
N ASP A 300 -0.12 8.35 -25.12
CA ASP A 300 0.52 8.79 -26.36
C ASP A 300 1.10 7.58 -27.10
N LYS A 301 0.71 7.43 -28.36
CA LYS A 301 1.17 6.37 -29.25
C LYS A 301 2.69 6.37 -29.45
N GLU A 302 3.33 7.54 -29.43
CA GLU A 302 4.78 7.67 -29.58
C GLU A 302 5.53 7.22 -28.31
N LYS A 303 4.87 7.27 -27.15
CA LYS A 303 5.43 6.90 -25.84
C LYS A 303 5.18 5.43 -25.47
N LEU A 304 4.30 4.72 -26.16
CA LEU A 304 3.88 3.34 -25.84
C LEU A 304 5.01 2.33 -25.63
N LYS A 305 6.10 2.46 -26.38
CA LYS A 305 7.22 1.49 -26.37
C LYS A 305 8.40 1.97 -25.55
N SER A 306 8.27 3.10 -24.88
CA SER A 306 9.36 3.79 -24.19
C SER A 306 9.00 3.90 -22.71
N PRO A 307 9.90 3.50 -21.80
CA PRO A 307 9.70 3.70 -20.37
C PRO A 307 9.80 5.19 -20.03
N TYR A 308 8.93 5.66 -19.12
CA TYR A 308 8.97 7.06 -18.68
C TYR A 308 10.29 7.39 -17.97
N ILE A 309 10.80 6.52 -17.10
CA ILE A 309 12.02 6.80 -16.31
C ILE A 309 13.28 7.02 -17.16
N ASP A 310 13.33 6.52 -18.39
CA ASP A 310 14.49 6.72 -19.28
C ASP A 310 14.32 7.95 -20.19
N SER A 311 13.17 8.62 -20.14
CA SER A 311 12.85 9.76 -21.00
C SER A 311 13.57 11.04 -20.58
N GLU A 312 13.79 11.94 -21.55
CA GLU A 312 14.22 13.31 -21.25
C GLU A 312 13.16 14.09 -20.46
N GLU A 313 11.88 13.75 -20.63
CA GLU A 313 10.77 14.33 -19.88
C GLU A 313 10.91 14.04 -18.37
N PHE A 314 11.23 12.80 -17.99
CA PHE A 314 11.49 12.45 -16.60
C PHE A 314 12.64 13.27 -16.00
N LYS A 315 13.76 13.40 -16.72
CA LYS A 315 14.92 14.22 -16.28
C LYS A 315 14.56 15.70 -16.11
N GLN A 316 13.64 16.22 -16.91
CA GLN A 316 13.13 17.58 -16.78
C GLN A 316 12.16 17.70 -15.60
N ASN A 317 11.25 16.75 -15.43
CA ASN A 317 10.27 16.71 -14.35
C ASN A 317 10.95 16.59 -12.98
N GLN A 318 12.06 15.86 -12.88
CA GLN A 318 12.90 15.83 -11.67
C GLN A 318 13.45 17.21 -11.27
N LYS A 319 13.59 18.14 -12.21
CA LYS A 319 14.07 19.52 -11.96
C LYS A 319 12.93 20.51 -11.74
N ASN A 320 11.68 20.10 -11.91
CA ASN A 320 10.53 20.98 -11.74
C ASN A 320 10.29 21.27 -10.25
N PRO A 321 10.42 22.53 -9.79
CA PRO A 321 10.30 22.88 -8.37
C PRO A 321 8.90 22.60 -7.80
N GLU A 322 7.85 22.74 -8.61
CA GLU A 322 6.48 22.46 -8.19
C GLU A 322 6.29 20.97 -7.92
N TYR A 323 6.78 20.12 -8.81
CA TYR A 323 6.68 18.66 -8.65
C TYR A 323 7.49 18.15 -7.47
N GLN A 324 8.69 18.73 -7.25
CA GLN A 324 9.49 18.42 -6.07
C GLN A 324 8.79 18.85 -4.77
N GLN A 325 8.18 20.03 -4.75
CA GLN A 325 7.43 20.53 -3.59
C GLN A 325 6.18 19.69 -3.29
N GLN A 326 5.48 19.22 -4.33
CA GLN A 326 4.26 18.42 -4.18
C GLN A 326 4.56 16.91 -4.03
N HIS A 327 5.82 16.50 -4.19
CA HIS A 327 6.26 15.10 -4.20
C HIS A 327 5.50 14.24 -5.22
N ILE A 328 5.37 14.74 -6.45
CA ILE A 328 4.68 14.05 -7.56
C ILE A 328 5.63 13.77 -8.72
N SER A 329 5.30 12.75 -9.52
CA SER A 329 6.01 12.37 -10.75
C SER A 329 4.99 12.11 -11.87
N PRO A 330 4.46 13.15 -12.52
CA PRO A 330 3.48 12.97 -13.59
C PRO A 330 4.15 12.34 -14.81
N ALA A 331 3.64 11.19 -15.27
CA ALA A 331 4.13 10.46 -16.44
C ALA A 331 3.15 10.64 -17.60
N GLU A 332 2.91 11.88 -18.01
CA GLU A 332 1.80 12.24 -18.91
C GLU A 332 1.90 11.51 -20.26
N GLY A 333 0.84 10.78 -20.61
CA GLY A 333 0.76 10.00 -21.84
C GLY A 333 1.60 8.71 -21.85
N TYR A 334 2.37 8.41 -20.80
CA TYR A 334 3.12 7.16 -20.72
C TYR A 334 2.26 6.01 -20.19
N MET A 335 2.22 4.89 -20.91
CA MET A 335 1.57 3.66 -20.45
C MET A 335 2.46 2.87 -19.49
N PHE A 336 3.78 3.02 -19.59
CA PHE A 336 4.78 2.29 -18.81
C PHE A 336 5.66 3.25 -18.00
N TRP A 337 5.80 2.95 -16.71
CA TRP A 337 6.70 3.66 -15.81
C TRP A 337 8.16 3.32 -16.13
N ASP A 338 8.46 2.02 -16.16
CA ASP A 338 9.77 1.47 -16.50
C ASP A 338 9.65 0.43 -17.62
N GLU A 339 10.70 -0.35 -17.86
CA GLU A 339 10.72 -1.29 -18.98
C GLU A 339 9.62 -2.38 -18.94
N ILE A 340 9.00 -2.62 -17.77
CA ILE A 340 8.03 -3.70 -17.56
C ILE A 340 6.78 -3.29 -16.77
N HIS A 341 6.86 -2.28 -15.91
CA HIS A 341 5.77 -1.91 -15.03
C HIS A 341 4.87 -0.82 -15.62
N PRO A 342 3.53 -0.94 -15.47
CA PRO A 342 2.60 0.09 -15.92
C PRO A 342 2.74 1.41 -15.16
N SER A 343 2.38 2.52 -15.82
CA SER A 343 2.17 3.80 -15.15
C SER A 343 0.93 3.76 -14.24
N MET A 344 0.81 4.75 -13.37
CA MET A 344 -0.31 4.93 -12.46
C MET A 344 -1.63 5.06 -13.24
N ASP A 345 -1.59 5.71 -14.40
CA ASP A 345 -2.76 5.88 -15.28
C ASP A 345 -3.21 4.52 -15.82
N MET A 346 -2.27 3.65 -16.22
CA MET A 346 -2.61 2.29 -16.64
C MET A 346 -3.12 1.43 -15.48
N HIS A 347 -2.55 1.57 -14.28
CA HIS A 347 -3.09 0.96 -13.07
C HIS A 347 -4.51 1.44 -12.74
N SER A 348 -4.83 2.72 -12.99
CA SER A 348 -6.16 3.27 -12.76
C SER A 348 -7.20 2.64 -13.70
N TRP A 349 -6.86 2.46 -14.99
CA TRP A 349 -7.73 1.78 -15.95
C TRP A 349 -7.95 0.30 -15.58
N LEU A 350 -6.90 -0.40 -15.17
CA LEU A 350 -7.01 -1.77 -14.67
C LEU A 350 -7.95 -1.86 -13.46
N ALA A 351 -7.87 -0.89 -12.53
CA ALA A 351 -8.77 -0.83 -11.38
C ALA A 351 -10.23 -0.57 -11.77
N VAL A 352 -10.48 0.34 -12.72
CA VAL A 352 -11.82 0.61 -13.27
C VAL A 352 -12.42 -0.67 -13.87
N MET A 353 -11.68 -1.34 -14.74
CA MET A 353 -12.13 -2.56 -15.43
C MET A 353 -12.36 -3.72 -14.46
N PHE A 354 -11.50 -3.86 -13.45
CA PHE A 354 -11.67 -4.83 -12.37
C PHE A 354 -12.95 -4.53 -11.58
N LYS A 355 -13.14 -3.28 -11.13
CA LYS A 355 -14.32 -2.85 -10.37
C LYS A 355 -15.62 -3.09 -11.13
N GLU A 356 -15.68 -2.68 -12.39
CA GLU A 356 -16.86 -2.86 -13.26
C GLU A 356 -17.24 -4.33 -13.46
N THR A 357 -16.23 -5.19 -13.58
CA THR A 357 -16.43 -6.65 -13.72
C THR A 357 -17.01 -7.23 -12.43
N TYR A 358 -16.39 -6.91 -11.29
CA TYR A 358 -16.68 -7.60 -10.04
C TYR A 358 -17.81 -7.00 -9.22
N ASN A 359 -18.19 -5.75 -9.44
CA ASN A 359 -19.42 -5.18 -8.87
C ASN A 359 -20.70 -5.85 -9.37
N LYS A 360 -20.63 -6.60 -10.48
CA LYS A 360 -21.76 -7.40 -11.00
C LYS A 360 -21.93 -8.73 -10.25
N ILE A 361 -20.87 -9.21 -9.60
CA ILE A 361 -20.79 -10.52 -8.95
C ILE A 361 -20.89 -10.37 -7.43
N PHE A 362 -20.10 -9.44 -6.89
CA PHE A 362 -19.96 -9.20 -5.47
C PHE A 362 -20.71 -7.94 -5.04
N LYS A 363 -21.31 -8.05 -3.86
CA LYS A 363 -21.82 -6.90 -3.10
C LYS A 363 -20.83 -6.65 -1.96
N PHE A 364 -20.01 -5.62 -2.12
CA PHE A 364 -19.12 -5.17 -1.05
C PHE A 364 -19.94 -4.51 0.07
N ILE A 365 -19.60 -4.83 1.31
CA ILE A 365 -20.22 -4.26 2.50
C ILE A 365 -19.13 -3.81 3.48
N PRO A 366 -19.38 -2.76 4.28
CA PRO A 366 -18.45 -2.39 5.34
C PRO A 366 -18.23 -3.55 6.32
N PRO A 367 -17.00 -3.75 6.84
CA PRO A 367 -16.76 -4.69 7.91
C PRO A 367 -17.53 -4.26 9.18
N GLU A 368 -18.12 -5.21 9.90
CA GLU A 368 -18.82 -4.90 11.14
C GLU A 368 -17.81 -4.44 12.22
N PRO A 369 -18.08 -3.33 12.94
CA PRO A 369 -17.20 -2.86 14.00
C PRO A 369 -17.20 -3.85 15.17
N ILE A 370 -16.06 -4.48 15.44
CA ILE A 370 -15.96 -5.50 16.49
C ILE A 370 -15.78 -4.79 17.84
N LYS A 371 -16.90 -4.61 18.56
CA LYS A 371 -16.99 -3.90 19.87
C LYS A 371 -16.03 -4.36 20.99
N ARG A 372 -15.20 -5.40 20.83
CA ARG A 372 -14.32 -5.95 21.88
C ARG A 372 -12.91 -6.41 21.47
N ARG A 373 -12.54 -6.48 20.18
CA ARG A 373 -11.17 -6.88 19.74
C ARG A 373 -10.33 -5.71 19.21
N CYS A 374 -10.98 -4.64 18.76
CA CYS A 374 -10.33 -3.59 17.97
C CYS A 374 -9.34 -2.72 18.76
N SER A 375 -9.45 -2.62 20.09
CA SER A 375 -8.46 -1.86 20.87
C SER A 375 -7.08 -2.48 20.72
N LYS A 376 -6.94 -3.80 20.91
CA LYS A 376 -5.64 -4.48 20.83
C LYS A 376 -5.06 -4.60 19.42
N GLU A 377 -5.87 -4.74 18.37
CA GLU A 377 -5.35 -4.89 17.00
C GLU A 377 -4.91 -3.56 16.40
N ALA A 378 -5.69 -2.48 16.61
CA ALA A 378 -5.27 -1.13 16.24
C ALA A 378 -4.11 -0.66 17.15
N GLU A 379 -4.13 -0.96 18.46
CA GLU A 379 -3.01 -0.70 19.39
C GLU A 379 -1.77 -1.52 19.03
N ASP A 380 -1.89 -2.79 18.63
CA ASP A 380 -0.76 -3.64 18.21
C ASP A 380 -0.19 -3.19 16.86
N MET A 381 -0.98 -2.57 15.97
CA MET A 381 -0.49 -1.90 14.76
C MET A 381 0.25 -0.60 15.09
N VAL A 382 -0.16 0.13 16.13
CA VAL A 382 0.59 1.24 16.71
C VAL A 382 1.84 0.75 17.44
N HIS A 383 1.80 -0.44 18.06
CA HIS A 383 2.91 -1.05 18.82
C HIS A 383 3.93 -1.80 17.95
N HIS A 384 3.57 -2.40 16.81
CA HIS A 384 4.53 -2.99 15.87
C HIS A 384 5.29 -1.94 15.04
N CYS A 385 4.83 -0.68 15.06
CA CYS A 385 5.63 0.47 14.62
C CYS A 385 6.73 0.87 15.64
N ILE A 386 6.91 0.17 16.77
CA ILE A 386 7.80 0.62 17.85
C ILE A 386 9.26 0.15 17.70
N SER A 387 9.62 -0.81 16.84
CA SER A 387 10.99 -1.34 16.88
C SER A 387 12.01 -0.71 15.92
N ALA A 388 11.70 0.31 15.10
CA ALA A 388 12.74 0.98 14.29
C ALA A 388 12.53 2.42 13.74
N PRO A 389 11.66 3.34 14.23
CA PRO A 389 11.49 4.63 13.53
C PRO A 389 12.63 5.63 13.72
N TYR A 390 13.52 5.40 14.68
CA TYR A 390 14.47 6.43 15.15
C TYR A 390 15.92 5.97 15.22
N ALA A 391 16.28 4.81 14.64
CA ALA A 391 17.65 4.30 14.67
C ALA A 391 18.67 5.25 14.01
N HIS A 392 18.19 6.16 13.14
CA HIS A 392 18.99 7.15 12.42
C HIS A 392 18.95 8.56 13.04
N LEU A 393 18.15 8.77 14.11
CA LEU A 393 18.11 10.05 14.80
C LEU A 393 19.23 10.15 15.86
N PRO A 394 19.73 11.36 16.13
CA PRO A 394 20.63 11.61 17.25
C PRO A 394 20.05 11.08 18.57
N SER A 395 20.90 10.46 19.38
CA SER A 395 20.47 9.68 20.56
C SER A 395 19.77 10.53 21.63
N ASP A 396 20.12 11.80 21.73
CA ASP A 396 19.47 12.84 22.52
C ASP A 396 18.05 13.16 22.03
N VAL A 397 17.86 13.34 20.71
CA VAL A 397 16.54 13.53 20.09
C VAL A 397 15.64 12.32 20.37
N VAL A 398 16.17 11.10 20.20
CA VAL A 398 15.42 9.86 20.49
C VAL A 398 15.02 9.77 21.96
N LYS A 399 15.91 10.14 22.87
CA LYS A 399 15.66 10.13 24.32
C LYS A 399 14.54 11.11 24.71
N ILE A 400 14.50 12.28 24.09
CA ILE A 400 13.46 13.29 24.30
C ILE A 400 12.12 12.79 23.76
N ILE A 401 12.09 12.24 22.53
CA ILE A 401 10.88 11.65 21.93
C ILE A 401 10.33 10.52 22.82
N ASN A 402 11.20 9.65 23.34
CA ASN A 402 10.80 8.57 24.25
C ASN A 402 10.22 9.10 25.56
N THR A 403 10.73 10.22 26.07
CA THR A 403 10.19 10.88 27.26
C THR A 403 8.81 11.47 26.99
N ILE A 404 8.60 12.09 25.83
CA ILE A 404 7.27 12.57 25.40
C ILE A 404 6.29 11.38 25.28
N CYS A 405 6.74 10.27 24.69
CA CYS A 405 5.93 9.05 24.57
C CYS A 405 5.55 8.45 25.94
N SER A 406 6.49 8.39 26.88
CA SER A 406 6.21 7.91 28.24
C SER A 406 5.26 8.84 28.99
N ASN A 407 5.39 10.16 28.82
CA ASN A 407 4.47 11.13 29.41
C ASN A 407 3.05 10.99 28.84
N ALA A 408 2.91 10.77 27.53
CA ALA A 408 1.61 10.51 26.90
C ALA A 408 0.94 9.23 27.47
N LYS A 409 1.70 8.15 27.68
CA LYS A 409 1.20 6.91 28.31
C LYS A 409 0.75 7.10 29.76
N ASN A 410 1.41 7.99 30.50
CA ASN A 410 1.00 8.31 31.88
C ASN A 410 -0.31 9.12 31.92
N LEU A 411 -0.64 9.86 30.86
CA LEU A 411 -1.89 10.62 30.74
C LEU A 411 -3.09 9.72 30.41
N GLU A 412 -2.86 8.63 29.69
CA GLU A 412 -3.85 7.60 29.30
C GLU A 412 -4.52 6.90 30.50
N GLN A 413 -3.84 6.84 31.65
CA GLN A 413 -4.39 6.25 32.87
C GLN A 413 -5.27 7.23 33.68
N SER A 414 -5.54 8.43 33.16
CA SER A 414 -6.21 9.49 33.90
C SER A 414 -7.71 9.59 33.62
N TRP A 415 -8.51 9.61 34.69
CA TRP A 415 -9.98 9.72 34.62
C TRP A 415 -10.50 11.13 34.24
N CYS A 416 -9.61 12.12 34.09
CA CYS A 416 -9.97 13.51 33.82
C CYS A 416 -10.20 13.76 32.32
N SER A 417 -11.36 14.32 31.94
CA SER A 417 -11.72 14.64 30.56
C SER A 417 -10.74 15.59 29.86
N HIS A 418 -10.15 16.53 30.61
CA HIS A 418 -9.16 17.46 30.09
C HIS A 418 -7.83 16.77 29.74
N ARG A 419 -7.44 15.76 30.53
CA ARG A 419 -6.22 14.98 30.30
C ARG A 419 -6.33 14.06 29.09
N ARG A 420 -7.54 13.59 28.77
CA ARG A 420 -7.82 12.87 27.51
C ARG A 420 -7.65 13.77 26.28
N GLY A 421 -8.01 15.06 26.36
CA GLY A 421 -7.74 16.01 25.28
C GLY A 421 -6.23 16.21 25.05
N GLU A 422 -5.46 16.40 26.13
CA GLU A 422 -3.99 16.52 26.09
C GLU A 422 -3.33 15.24 25.55
N GLU A 423 -3.86 14.08 25.94
CA GLU A 423 -3.42 12.77 25.47
C GLU A 423 -3.65 12.57 23.96
N GLU A 424 -4.86 12.83 23.46
CA GLU A 424 -5.18 12.70 22.02
C GLU A 424 -4.31 13.63 21.18
N LEU A 425 -4.09 14.87 21.64
CA LEU A 425 -3.20 15.82 20.98
C LEU A 425 -1.76 15.28 20.91
N LEU A 426 -1.27 14.67 21.99
CA LEU A 426 0.07 14.08 22.02
C LEU A 426 0.19 12.80 21.20
N LYS A 427 -0.83 11.96 21.20
CA LYS A 427 -0.89 10.77 20.34
C LYS A 427 -0.78 11.18 18.87
N GLN A 428 -1.50 12.22 18.47
CA GLN A 428 -1.42 12.79 17.13
C GLN A 428 -0.03 13.38 16.83
N PHE A 429 0.53 14.19 17.73
CA PHE A 429 1.87 14.77 17.54
C PHE A 429 2.97 13.70 17.45
N ILE A 430 2.93 12.67 18.30
CA ILE A 430 3.85 11.52 18.26
C ILE A 430 3.68 10.72 16.96
N PHE A 431 2.44 10.54 16.50
CA PHE A 431 2.16 9.87 15.23
C PHE A 431 2.79 10.65 14.06
N GLU A 432 2.58 11.95 14.00
CA GLU A 432 3.15 12.82 12.97
C GLU A 432 4.69 12.83 13.02
N LEU A 433 5.29 12.83 14.21
CA LEU A 433 6.75 12.70 14.39
C LEU A 433 7.29 11.36 13.87
N LYS A 434 6.54 10.27 14.05
CA LYS A 434 6.91 8.94 13.54
C LYS A 434 6.78 8.86 12.02
N CYS A 435 5.80 9.55 11.44
CA CYS A 435 5.62 9.60 9.99
C CYS A 435 6.79 10.26 9.25
N GLN A 436 7.61 11.07 9.93
CA GLN A 436 8.78 11.73 9.31
C GLN A 436 9.99 10.81 9.13
N ASN A 437 9.93 9.56 9.62
CA ASN A 437 10.95 8.52 9.43
C ASN A 437 12.41 8.97 9.72
N GLY A 438 12.59 9.86 10.70
CA GLY A 438 13.91 10.35 11.11
C GLY A 438 14.47 11.54 10.31
N ASN A 439 13.70 12.15 9.41
CA ASN A 439 14.12 13.38 8.72
C ASN A 439 14.06 14.60 9.67
N LEU A 440 15.23 15.13 10.06
CA LEU A 440 15.33 16.26 11.00
C LEU A 440 14.68 17.55 10.49
N HIS A 441 14.69 17.82 9.18
CA HIS A 441 14.06 19.02 8.61
C HIS A 441 12.53 18.96 8.68
N GLU A 442 11.95 17.80 8.39
CA GLU A 442 10.50 17.59 8.49
C GLU A 442 10.04 17.55 9.95
N ILE A 443 10.87 17.00 10.84
CA ILE A 443 10.63 17.04 12.29
C ILE A 443 10.63 18.49 12.80
N ASP A 444 11.58 19.33 12.38
CA ASP A 444 11.61 20.76 12.72
C ASP A 444 10.37 21.51 12.21
N ALA A 445 9.99 21.29 10.94
CA ALA A 445 8.79 21.88 10.36
C ALA A 445 7.52 21.48 11.12
N LEU A 446 7.42 20.20 11.51
CA LEU A 446 6.33 19.67 12.31
C LEU A 446 6.27 20.30 13.71
N ILE A 447 7.42 20.41 14.39
CA ILE A 447 7.51 21.04 15.72
C ILE A 447 7.09 22.51 15.64
N LYS A 448 7.53 23.24 14.62
CA LYS A 448 7.14 24.64 14.36
C LYS A 448 5.64 24.75 14.10
N LYS A 449 5.06 23.86 13.29
CA LYS A 449 3.61 23.81 13.04
C LYS A 449 2.84 23.54 14.33
N PHE A 450 3.28 22.58 15.13
CA PHE A 450 2.64 22.23 16.41
C PHE A 450 2.69 23.38 17.42
N THR A 451 3.82 24.08 17.50
CA THR A 451 4.05 25.18 18.45
C THR A 451 3.44 26.52 18.02
N ASN A 452 3.20 26.72 16.72
CA ASN A 452 2.50 27.91 16.20
C ASN A 452 0.97 27.82 16.30
N ASP A 453 0.42 26.64 16.56
CA ASP A 453 -1.02 26.46 16.79
C ASP A 453 -1.42 26.92 18.20
N SER A 454 -2.27 27.94 18.28
CA SER A 454 -2.67 28.56 19.54
C SER A 454 -3.49 27.63 20.45
N GLU A 455 -4.27 26.71 19.89
CA GLU A 455 -5.07 25.75 20.67
C GLU A 455 -4.17 24.63 21.21
N ASN A 456 -3.22 24.15 20.41
CA ASN A 456 -2.21 23.19 20.89
C ASN A 456 -1.40 23.78 22.05
N MET A 457 -0.92 25.02 21.88
CA MET A 457 -0.14 25.70 22.92
C MET A 457 -0.95 25.97 24.19
N LYS A 458 -2.24 26.31 24.06
CA LYS A 458 -3.15 26.49 25.21
C LYS A 458 -3.38 25.18 25.97
N MET A 459 -3.44 24.05 25.27
CA MET A 459 -3.58 22.73 25.88
C MET A 459 -2.30 22.30 26.60
N ILE A 460 -1.12 22.43 25.98
CA ILE A 460 0.13 21.97 26.61
C ILE A 460 0.62 22.90 27.72
N LYS A 461 0.30 24.21 27.69
CA LYS A 461 0.64 25.18 28.76
C LYS A 461 -0.27 25.10 29.98
N ARG A 462 -1.29 24.23 29.95
CA ARG A 462 -2.25 24.13 31.04
C ARG A 462 -1.64 23.38 32.22
N HIS A 463 -1.43 24.08 33.33
CA HIS A 463 -0.98 23.46 34.57
C HIS A 463 -2.03 22.50 35.12
N GLN A 464 -1.62 21.25 35.38
CA GLN A 464 -2.50 20.19 35.83
C GLN A 464 -2.81 20.27 37.34
N TYR A 465 -1.91 20.89 38.11
CA TYR A 465 -2.08 21.16 39.54
C TYR A 465 -1.72 22.63 39.82
N PRO A 466 -2.54 23.58 39.36
CA PRO A 466 -2.16 25.00 39.34
C PRO A 466 -1.82 25.56 40.72
N ILE A 467 -2.43 25.02 41.78
CA ILE A 467 -2.12 25.40 43.17
C ILE A 467 -0.73 24.88 43.59
N TYR A 468 -0.42 23.60 43.33
CA TYR A 468 0.89 23.02 43.64
C TYR A 468 2.00 23.66 42.81
N ASP A 469 1.76 23.86 41.51
CA ASP A 469 2.72 24.45 40.59
C ASP A 469 2.99 25.93 40.92
N PHE A 470 1.98 26.66 41.40
CA PHE A 470 2.12 28.02 41.94
C PHE A 470 3.04 28.06 43.16
N PHE A 471 2.84 27.17 44.15
CA PHE A 471 3.69 27.11 45.35
C PHE A 471 5.11 26.57 45.05
N ALA A 472 5.25 25.71 44.05
CA ALA A 472 6.55 25.22 43.58
C ALA A 472 7.28 26.21 42.65
N GLY A 473 6.67 27.37 42.35
CA GLY A 473 7.26 28.39 41.47
C GLY A 473 7.44 27.95 40.02
N LYS A 474 6.68 26.94 39.55
CA LYS A 474 6.80 26.44 38.17
C LYS A 474 6.15 27.40 37.18
N LYS A 475 6.90 27.76 36.13
CA LYS A 475 6.46 28.69 35.06
C LYS A 475 6.00 28.00 33.78
N THR A 476 6.33 26.72 33.61
CA THR A 476 6.04 25.90 32.42
C THR A 476 5.57 24.52 32.86
N THR A 477 4.90 23.82 31.95
CA THR A 477 4.49 22.43 32.18
C THR A 477 5.58 21.45 31.72
N PRO A 478 5.63 20.23 32.29
CA PRO A 478 6.57 19.20 31.84
C PRO A 478 6.47 18.89 30.34
N LEU A 479 5.30 19.10 29.76
CA LEU A 479 5.06 18.85 28.34
C LEU A 479 5.53 20.01 27.47
N GLU A 480 5.31 21.25 27.90
CA GLU A 480 5.88 22.43 27.26
C GLU A 480 7.42 22.36 27.26
N ASP A 481 8.02 21.93 28.37
CA ASP A 481 9.46 21.76 28.49
C ASP A 481 9.99 20.67 27.55
N ALA A 482 9.28 19.54 27.42
CA ALA A 482 9.68 18.45 26.55
C ALA A 482 9.60 18.80 25.05
N VAL A 483 8.56 19.52 24.64
CA VAL A 483 8.41 19.99 23.24
C VAL A 483 9.48 21.04 22.91
N LYS A 484 9.79 21.96 23.84
CA LYS A 484 10.90 22.92 23.67
C LYS A 484 12.25 22.24 23.61
N ALA A 485 12.50 21.26 24.47
CA ALA A 485 13.74 20.47 24.45
C ALA A 485 13.91 19.73 23.12
N LEU A 486 12.82 19.18 22.57
CA LEU A 486 12.84 18.54 21.27
C LEU A 486 13.17 19.53 20.15
N ALA A 487 12.54 20.71 20.16
CA ALA A 487 12.80 21.78 19.19
C ALA A 487 14.28 22.18 19.18
N LEU A 488 14.85 22.43 20.37
CA LEU A 488 16.24 22.83 20.53
C LEU A 488 17.22 21.75 20.07
N ALA A 489 16.99 20.49 20.45
CA ALA A 489 17.84 19.38 20.05
C ALA A 489 17.83 19.21 18.52
N VAL A 490 16.66 19.29 17.88
CA VAL A 490 16.55 19.18 16.42
C VAL A 490 17.24 20.37 15.73
N GLU A 491 17.04 21.59 16.22
CA GLU A 491 17.69 22.79 15.67
C GLU A 491 19.21 22.75 15.79
N GLU A 492 19.75 22.24 16.90
CA GLU A 492 21.19 22.05 17.11
C GLU A 492 21.78 21.13 16.04
N HIS A 493 21.17 19.96 15.78
CA HIS A 493 21.62 19.02 14.74
C HIS A 493 21.42 19.54 13.31
N LEU A 494 20.43 20.42 13.08
CA LEU A 494 20.26 21.12 11.80
C LEU A 494 21.27 22.26 11.59
N SER A 495 21.81 22.83 12.67
CA SER A 495 22.82 23.89 12.61
C SER A 495 24.23 23.36 12.33
N VAL A 496 24.55 22.16 12.84
CA VAL A 496 25.84 21.47 12.66
C VAL A 496 26.03 20.92 11.23
N SER A 497 24.94 20.69 10.50
CA SER A 497 24.95 20.18 9.12
C SER A 497 25.10 21.26 8.03
N LYS A 498 25.22 22.54 8.41
CA LYS A 498 25.61 23.62 7.47
C LYS A 498 27.14 23.60 7.26
N PRO A 499 27.64 23.51 6.01
CA PRO A 499 29.07 23.68 5.76
C PRO A 499 29.51 25.08 6.19
N MET A 500 30.59 25.18 6.97
CA MET A 500 31.38 26.41 7.11
C MET A 500 31.77 26.87 5.70
N THR A 501 31.14 27.95 5.23
CA THR A 501 31.66 28.71 4.09
C THR A 501 32.96 29.35 4.57
N LEU A 502 34.08 28.75 4.17
CA LEU A 502 35.41 29.34 4.29
C LEU A 502 35.42 30.65 3.52
N ILE A 503 35.39 31.75 4.27
CA ILE A 503 35.89 33.04 3.82
C ILE A 503 37.39 32.84 3.58
N SER A 504 37.80 32.81 2.32
CA SER A 504 39.18 33.12 1.95
C SER A 504 39.14 34.34 1.03
N SER A 505 39.66 35.42 1.60
CA SER A 505 40.15 36.64 0.99
C SER A 505 41.23 36.38 -0.05
#